data_AF-A0A554MR75-F1
#
_entry.id   AF-A0A554MR75-F1
#
_cell.length_a   1.000
_cell.length_b   1.000
_cell.length_c   1.000
_cell.angle_alpha   90.00
_cell.angle_beta   90.00
_cell.angle_gamma   90.00
#
_symmetry.space_group_name_H-M   'P 1'
#
loop_
_entity.id
_entity.type
_entity.pdbx_description
1 polymer ?
#
loop_
_entity_poly.entity_id
_entity_poly.type
_entity_poly.pdbx_seq_one_letter_code
_entity_poly.pdbx_strand_id
1 'polypeptide(L)'
;MNLNFVSTTQLQKNPSKVLNEEGIQIVLKNNQMQGVIFSAKIAKRFLDLATLRQIQEELYEMSDPETVKVIEEGRSGKKKGVDFFDFMKQYGVQGRKR
;
A
#
# COMPACT_ATOMS: atom_id res chain seq x y z
N MET A 1 0.23 -2.97 16.77
CA MET A 1 1.08 -4.02 16.17
C MET A 1 2.42 -3.98 16.88
N ASN A 2 2.86 -5.09 17.50
CA ASN A 2 4.22 -5.18 18.01
C ASN A 2 5.14 -5.52 16.83
N LEU A 3 6.16 -4.71 16.59
CA LEU A 3 7.22 -5.00 15.63
C LEU A 3 8.29 -5.80 16.37
N ASN A 4 8.48 -7.06 15.96
CA ASN A 4 9.52 -7.91 16.52
C ASN A 4 10.83 -7.68 15.76
N PHE A 5 11.92 -7.41 16.48
CA PHE A 5 13.24 -7.22 15.88
C PHE A 5 14.08 -8.47 16.07
N VAL A 6 14.65 -8.99 14.99
CA VAL A 6 15.48 -10.19 15.01
C VAL A 6 16.82 -9.88 14.36
N SER A 7 17.91 -10.21 15.05
CA SER A 7 19.24 -10.08 14.45
C SER A 7 19.50 -11.18 13.43
N THR A 8 20.31 -10.90 12.40
CA THR A 8 20.75 -11.92 11.43
C THR A 8 21.41 -13.11 12.12
N THR A 9 22.11 -12.88 13.24
CA THR A 9 22.74 -13.92 14.04
C THR A 9 21.72 -14.83 14.73
N GLN A 10 20.62 -14.28 15.25
CA GLN A 10 19.52 -15.07 15.83
C GLN A 10 18.80 -15.89 14.76
N LEU A 11 18.56 -15.29 13.58
CA LEU A 11 17.97 -15.98 12.44
C LEU A 11 18.84 -17.16 11.98
N GLN A 12 20.17 -17.00 11.94
CA GLN A 12 21.09 -18.08 11.57
C GLN A 12 21.17 -19.18 12.63
N LYS A 13 21.17 -18.81 13.92
CA LYS A 13 21.31 -19.78 15.02
C LYS A 13 20.04 -20.59 15.27
N ASN A 14 18.86 -19.97 15.15
CA ASN A 14 17.58 -20.59 15.48
C ASN A 14 16.50 -20.31 14.42
N PRO A 15 16.71 -20.70 13.16
CA PRO A 15 15.81 -20.35 12.06
C PRO A 15 14.38 -20.85 12.30
N SER A 16 14.21 -22.06 12.82
CA SER A 16 12.90 -22.65 13.10
C SER A 16 12.11 -21.88 14.15
N LYS A 17 12.77 -21.34 15.19
CA LYS A 17 12.09 -20.51 16.19
C LYS A 17 11.61 -19.19 15.58
N VAL A 18 12.48 -18.54 14.81
CA VAL A 18 12.22 -17.24 14.18
C VAL A 18 11.14 -17.36 13.11
N LEU A 19 11.20 -18.37 12.25
CA LEU A 19 10.22 -18.56 11.17
C LEU A 19 8.84 -19.04 11.65
N ASN A 20 8.76 -19.63 12.84
CA ASN A 20 7.49 -20.04 13.45
C ASN A 20 6.81 -18.92 14.25
N GLU A 21 7.46 -17.78 14.47
CA GLU A 21 6.81 -16.64 15.12
C GLU A 21 5.73 -16.02 14.22
N GLU A 22 4.54 -15.83 14.80
CA GLU A 22 3.47 -15.11 14.11
C GLU A 22 3.77 -13.61 14.07
N GLY A 23 3.52 -12.96 12.92
CA GLY A 23 3.65 -11.52 12.80
C GLY A 23 4.55 -11.05 11.68
N ILE A 24 4.93 -9.78 11.78
CA ILE A 24 5.92 -9.12 10.94
C ILE A 24 7.17 -8.95 11.78
N GLN A 25 8.30 -9.44 11.29
CA GLN A 25 9.58 -9.36 11.98
C GLN A 25 10.57 -8.55 11.15
N ILE A 26 11.28 -7.61 11.77
CA ILE A 26 12.30 -6.78 11.13
C ILE A 26 13.67 -7.43 11.37
N VAL A 27 14.37 -7.74 10.29
CA VAL A 27 15.70 -8.33 10.34
C VAL A 27 16.75 -7.22 10.42
N LEU A 28 17.60 -7.29 11.44
CA LEU A 28 18.67 -6.35 11.69
C LEU A 28 20.04 -6.99 11.53
N LYS A 29 20.98 -6.28 10.88
CA LYS A 29 22.41 -6.58 10.90
C LYS A 29 23.14 -5.34 11.34
N ASN A 30 23.93 -5.42 12.41
CA ASN A 30 24.65 -4.28 12.98
C ASN A 30 23.75 -3.05 13.24
N ASN A 31 22.56 -3.28 13.82
CA ASN A 31 21.52 -2.26 14.05
C ASN A 31 20.97 -1.55 12.79
N GLN A 32 21.25 -2.07 11.59
CA GLN A 32 20.67 -1.60 10.35
C GLN A 32 19.59 -2.56 9.86
N MET A 33 18.46 -2.02 9.42
CA MET A 33 17.39 -2.78 8.80
C MET A 33 17.89 -3.41 7.49
N GLN A 34 17.82 -4.74 7.40
CA GLN A 34 18.21 -5.49 6.21
C GLN A 34 17.00 -6.05 5.45
N GLY A 35 15.90 -6.29 6.14
CA GLY A 35 14.71 -6.85 5.53
C GLY A 35 13.59 -7.12 6.52
N VAL A 36 12.54 -7.73 6.01
CA VAL A 36 11.32 -8.05 6.76
C VAL A 36 10.93 -9.50 6.49
N ILE A 37 10.56 -10.23 7.53
CA ILE A 37 10.00 -11.58 7.45
C ILE A 37 8.52 -11.49 7.80
N PHE A 38 7.69 -12.09 6.94
CA PHE A 38 6.25 -12.21 7.16
C PHE A 38 5.93 -13.66 7.52
N SER A 39 5.08 -13.87 8.53
CA SER A 39 4.51 -15.19 8.76
C SER A 39 3.63 -15.63 7.58
N ALA A 40 3.53 -16.94 7.35
CA ALA A 40 2.75 -17.48 6.24
C ALA A 40 1.28 -16.99 6.22
N LYS A 41 0.67 -16.83 7.40
CA LYS A 41 -0.70 -16.32 7.56
C LYS A 41 -0.83 -14.86 7.10
N ILE A 42 0.16 -14.02 7.42
CA ILE A 42 0.17 -12.61 7.02
C ILE A 42 0.50 -12.48 5.53
N ALA A 43 1.50 -13.22 5.05
CA ALA A 43 1.82 -13.28 3.63
C ALA A 43 0.60 -13.70 2.80
N LYS A 44 -0.12 -14.74 3.23
CA LYS A 44 -1.36 -15.18 2.59
C LYS A 44 -2.43 -14.08 2.61
N ARG A 45 -2.62 -13.37 3.73
CA ARG A 45 -3.54 -12.22 3.77
C ARG A 45 -3.15 -11.12 2.79
N PHE A 46 -1.87 -10.80 2.66
CA PHE A 46 -1.39 -9.80 1.69
C PHE A 46 -1.63 -10.22 0.24
N LEU A 47 -1.48 -11.51 -0.06
CA LEU A 47 -1.76 -12.08 -1.38
C LEU A 47 -3.27 -12.12 -1.66
N ASP A 48 -4.08 -12.57 -0.70
CA ASP A 48 -5.53 -12.75 -0.86
C ASP A 48 -6.28 -11.41 -0.92
N LEU A 49 -5.87 -10.43 -0.12
CA LEU A 49 -6.57 -9.13 -0.04
C LEU A 49 -6.19 -8.17 -1.17
N ALA A 50 -5.36 -8.58 -2.13
CA ALA A 50 -4.76 -7.69 -3.13
C ALA A 50 -4.17 -6.42 -2.51
N THR A 51 -3.81 -6.42 -1.22
CA THR A 51 -3.38 -5.21 -0.50
C THR A 51 -2.04 -4.72 -1.00
N LEU A 52 -1.18 -5.64 -1.46
CA LEU A 52 0.06 -5.26 -2.14
C LEU A 52 -0.21 -4.51 -3.45
N ARG A 53 -1.25 -4.93 -4.17
CA ARG A 53 -1.69 -4.25 -5.39
C ARG A 53 -2.27 -2.88 -5.05
N GLN A 54 -3.11 -2.79 -4.02
CA GLN A 54 -3.65 -1.51 -3.56
C GLN A 54 -2.53 -0.55 -3.13
N ILE A 55 -1.54 -1.03 -2.35
CA ILE A 55 -0.38 -0.21 -1.95
C ILE A 55 0.41 0.23 -3.19
N GLN A 56 0.58 -0.64 -4.19
CA GLN A 56 1.25 -0.29 -5.43
C GLN A 56 0.48 0.76 -6.23
N GLU A 57 -0.84 0.63 -6.33
CA GLU A 57 -1.73 1.59 -6.99
C GLU A 57 -1.69 2.93 -6.25
N GLU A 58 -1.78 2.95 -4.92
CA GLU A 58 -1.66 4.17 -4.11
C GLU A 58 -0.29 4.84 -4.28
N LEU A 59 0.81 4.08 -4.31
CA LEU A 59 2.16 4.62 -4.57
C LEU A 59 2.29 5.22 -5.97
N TYR A 60 1.65 4.61 -6.97
CA TYR A 60 1.59 5.13 -8.32
C TYR A 60 0.80 6.44 -8.36
N GLU A 61 -0.39 6.47 -7.76
CA GLU A 61 -1.24 7.66 -7.66
C GLU A 61 -0.54 8.81 -6.92
N MET A 62 0.24 8.52 -5.88
CA MET A 62 1.07 9.52 -5.18
C MET A 62 2.14 10.13 -6.08
N SER A 63 2.60 9.42 -7.11
CA SER A 63 3.59 9.91 -8.06
C SER A 63 3.01 10.72 -9.21
N ASP A 64 1.67 10.71 -9.39
CA ASP A 64 0.97 11.50 -10.40
C ASP A 64 0.45 12.84 -9.79
N PRO A 65 1.03 13.99 -10.18
CA PRO A 65 0.63 15.28 -9.65
C PRO A 65 -0.85 15.64 -9.92
N GLU A 66 -1.44 15.12 -10.99
CA GLU A 66 -2.84 15.41 -11.33
C GLU A 66 -3.78 14.68 -10.38
N THR A 67 -3.55 13.39 -10.15
CA THR A 67 -4.29 12.59 -9.17
C THR A 67 -4.19 13.16 -7.76
N VAL A 68 -2.98 13.54 -7.32
CA VAL A 68 -2.77 14.16 -6.01
C VAL A 68 -3.60 15.44 -5.88
N LYS A 69 -3.55 16.32 -6.88
CA LYS A 69 -4.30 17.58 -6.88
C LYS A 69 -5.82 17.34 -6.84
N VAL A 70 -6.33 16.36 -7.58
CA VAL A 70 -7.76 16.00 -7.58
C VAL A 70 -8.20 15.51 -6.20
N ILE A 71 -7.41 14.67 -5.54
CA ILE A 71 -7.68 14.16 -4.19
C ILE A 71 -7.66 15.31 -3.17
N GLU A 72 -6.66 16.19 -3.21
CA GLU A 72 -6.56 17.36 -2.33
C GLU A 72 -7.73 18.32 -2.51
N GLU A 73 -8.10 18.62 -3.76
CA GLU A 73 -9.25 19.46 -4.07
C GLU A 73 -10.57 18.84 -3.57
N GLY A 74 -10.74 17.53 -3.74
CA GLY A 74 -11.88 16.78 -3.20
C GLY A 74 -11.96 16.81 -1.67
N ARG A 75 -10.83 16.58 -0.99
CA ARG A 75 -10.74 16.61 0.49
C ARG A 75 -10.94 18.00 1.07
N SER A 76 -10.51 19.05 0.36
CA SER A 76 -10.69 20.44 0.79
C SER A 76 -12.15 20.91 0.75
N GLY A 77 -13.07 20.12 0.18
CA GLY A 77 -14.48 20.46 0.04
C GLY A 77 -14.75 21.61 -0.93
N LYS A 78 -13.72 22.09 -1.66
CA LYS A 78 -13.79 23.29 -2.52
C LYS A 78 -14.43 23.03 -3.88
N LYS A 79 -14.75 21.78 -4.24
CA LYS A 79 -15.48 21.44 -5.47
C LYS A 79 -16.81 20.76 -5.16
N LYS A 80 -17.91 21.34 -5.65
CA LYS A 80 -19.13 20.59 -5.92
C LYS A 80 -18.78 19.53 -6.96
N GLY A 81 -19.24 18.28 -6.75
CA GLY A 81 -19.03 17.19 -7.71
C GLY A 81 -19.35 17.67 -9.13
N VAL A 82 -18.46 17.37 -10.07
CA VAL A 82 -18.66 17.74 -11.47
C VAL A 82 -19.72 16.81 -12.05
N ASP A 83 -20.76 17.34 -12.70
CA ASP A 83 -21.72 16.50 -13.43
C ASP A 83 -20.97 15.76 -14.53
N PHE A 84 -21.14 14.44 -14.57
CA PHE A 84 -20.41 13.55 -15.47
C PHE A 84 -20.56 13.95 -16.95
N PHE A 85 -21.74 14.43 -17.36
CA PHE A 85 -21.99 14.81 -18.75
C PHE A 85 -21.32 16.13 -19.09
N ASP A 86 -21.20 17.05 -18.14
CA ASP A 86 -20.47 18.30 -18.34
C ASP A 86 -18.95 18.10 -18.35
N PHE A 87 -18.45 17.15 -17.54
CA PHE A 87 -17.05 16.69 -17.63
C PHE A 87 -16.75 16.10 -19.01
N MET A 88 -17.59 15.19 -19.51
CA MET A 88 -17.35 14.54 -20.81
C MET A 88 -17.33 15.53 -21.99
N LYS A 89 -18.16 16.58 -21.95
CA LYS A 89 -18.15 17.64 -22.97
C LYS A 89 -16.82 18.39 -23.05
N GLN A 90 -16.13 18.60 -21.93
CA GLN A 90 -14.82 19.29 -21.91
C GLN A 90 -13.75 18.50 -22.67
N TYR A 91 -13.89 17.18 -22.73
CA TYR A 91 -12.97 16.27 -23.42
C TYR A 91 -13.53 15.78 -24.78
N GLY A 92 -14.57 16.43 -25.30
CA GLY A 92 -15.13 16.13 -26.62
C GLY A 92 -15.93 14.82 -26.70
N VAL A 93 -16.26 14.21 -25.57
CA VAL A 93 -17.02 12.95 -25.52
C VAL A 93 -18.51 13.24 -25.33
N GLN A 94 -19.36 12.81 -26.27
CA GLN A 94 -20.81 12.97 -26.15
C GLN A 94 -21.45 11.73 -25.52
N GLY A 95 -21.84 11.83 -24.25
CA GLY A 95 -22.66 10.82 -23.59
C GLY A 95 -24.15 11.06 -23.84
N ARG A 96 -24.91 10.03 -24.22
CA ARG A 96 -26.39 10.09 -24.24
C ARG A 96 -26.95 9.84 -22.84
N LYS A 97 -27.63 10.82 -22.25
CA LYS A 97 -28.58 10.58 -21.14
C LYS A 97 -29.75 9.76 -21.71
N ARG A 98 -30.07 8.61 -21.09
CA ARG A 98 -31.31 7.86 -21.34
C ARG A 98 -32.41 8.41 -20.46
#